data_AF-A0A9W9QCB7-F1
#
_entry.id   AF-A0A9W9QCB7-F1
#
_cell.length_a   1.000
_cell.length_b   1.000
_cell.length_c   1.000
_cell.angle_alpha   90.00
_cell.angle_beta   90.00
_cell.angle_gamma   90.00
#
_symmetry.space_group_name_H-M   'P 1'
#
loop_
_entity.id
_entity.type
_entity.pdbx_description
1 polymer ?
#
loop_
_entity_poly.entity_id
_entity_poly.type
_entity_poly.pdbx_seq_one_letter_code
_entity_poly.pdbx_strand_id
1 'polypeptide(L)'
;MKFEDGGSAIIRFPKPGAVMFPEEKVRNEVAAMRFIQDHTSIPVPSIFHWGTKEESPIGLFFIILEYIEHEMDLSDALNIHRRGSGER
;
A
#
# COMPACT_ATOMS: atom_id res chain seq x y z
N MET A 1 10.31 -0.99 -9.64
CA MET A 1 10.74 0.17 -10.45
C MET A 1 11.44 1.11 -9.50
N LYS A 2 12.73 1.41 -9.72
CA LYS A 2 13.54 2.24 -8.83
C LYS A 2 13.68 3.65 -9.40
N PHE A 3 13.67 4.67 -8.54
CA PHE A 3 14.02 6.04 -8.90
C PHE A 3 15.54 6.16 -9.12
N GLU A 4 16.01 7.31 -9.62
CA GLU A 4 17.44 7.55 -9.89
C GLU A 4 18.30 7.48 -8.62
N ASP A 5 17.73 7.81 -7.47
CA ASP A 5 18.37 7.68 -6.15
C ASP A 5 18.34 6.25 -5.59
N GLY A 6 17.79 5.29 -6.36
CA GLY A 6 17.63 3.89 -5.96
C GLY A 6 16.40 3.61 -5.10
N GLY A 7 15.64 4.64 -4.70
CA GLY A 7 14.42 4.52 -3.92
C GLY A 7 13.26 3.88 -4.68
N SER A 8 12.19 3.51 -3.98
CA SER A 8 10.96 3.01 -4.58
C SER A 8 9.77 3.41 -3.72
N ALA A 9 8.65 3.74 -4.35
CA ALA A 9 7.44 4.17 -3.66
C ALA A 9 6.19 3.55 -4.29
N ILE A 10 5.14 3.43 -3.48
CA ILE A 10 3.79 3.06 -3.90
C ILE A 10 2.89 4.25 -3.62
N ILE A 11 1.98 4.54 -4.54
CA ILE A 11 0.84 5.43 -4.31
C ILE A 11 -0.45 4.62 -4.25
N ARG A 12 -1.30 4.92 -3.27
CA ARG A 12 -2.61 4.28 -3.07
C ARG A 12 -3.70 5.33 -3.13
N PHE A 13 -4.76 5.01 -3.87
CA PHE A 13 -5.98 5.81 -3.95
C PHE A 13 -7.14 5.03 -3.31
N PRO A 14 -8.05 5.69 -2.59
CA PRO A 14 -9.34 5.10 -2.26
C PRO A 14 -10.08 4.71 -3.53
N LYS A 15 -10.64 3.50 -3.56
CA LYS A 15 -11.39 3.01 -4.73
C LYS A 15 -12.68 3.81 -4.91
N PRO A 16 -12.84 4.56 -6.03
CA PRO A 16 -14.07 5.32 -6.28
C PRO A 16 -15.29 4.40 -6.33
N GLY A 17 -16.41 4.85 -5.76
CA GLY A 17 -17.66 4.08 -5.72
C GLY A 17 -17.71 2.91 -4.72
N ALA A 18 -16.58 2.53 -4.12
CA ALA A 18 -16.52 1.48 -3.09
C ALA A 18 -16.25 2.03 -1.69
N VAL A 19 -15.79 3.29 -1.57
CA VAL A 19 -15.50 3.95 -0.30
C VAL A 19 -16.48 5.09 -0.07
N MET A 20 -17.30 4.97 0.98
CA MET A 20 -18.34 5.96 1.32
C MET A 20 -17.76 7.28 1.83
N PHE A 21 -16.70 7.23 2.63
CA PHE A 21 -16.02 8.40 3.21
C PHE A 21 -14.51 8.37 2.88
N PRO A 22 -14.10 8.83 1.69
CA PRO A 22 -12.71 8.71 1.24
C PRO A 22 -11.69 9.46 2.12
N GLU A 23 -12.05 10.63 2.63
CA GLU A 23 -11.21 11.44 3.50
C GLU A 23 -10.94 10.72 4.84
N GLU A 24 -12.01 10.28 5.49
CA GLU A 24 -11.94 9.55 6.76
C GLU A 24 -11.16 8.25 6.58
N LYS A 25 -11.40 7.51 5.49
CA LYS A 25 -10.64 6.31 5.15
C LYS A 25 -9.15 6.59 5.10
N VAL A 26 -8.70 7.64 4.40
CA VAL A 26 -7.27 7.96 4.28
C VAL A 26 -6.67 8.33 5.64
N ARG A 27 -7.35 9.18 6.42
CA ARG A 27 -6.90 9.53 7.78
C ARG A 27 -6.77 8.30 8.67
N ASN A 28 -7.77 7.42 8.65
CA ASN A 28 -7.79 6.21 9.47
C ASN A 28 -6.68 5.22 9.08
N GLU A 29 -6.42 5.04 7.78
CA GLU A 29 -5.33 4.18 7.30
C GLU A 29 -3.96 4.72 7.73
N VAL A 30 -3.72 6.02 7.57
CA VAL A 30 -2.47 6.66 7.99
C VAL A 30 -2.27 6.54 9.51
N ALA A 31 -3.31 6.81 10.30
CA ALA A 31 -3.26 6.70 11.74
C ALA A 31 -3.00 5.26 12.21
N ALA A 32 -3.68 4.29 11.61
CA ALA A 32 -3.51 2.87 11.92
C ALA A 32 -2.11 2.37 11.59
N MET A 33 -1.56 2.72 10.43
CA MET A 33 -0.20 2.32 10.04
C MET A 33 0.85 2.88 11.00
N ARG A 34 0.77 4.17 11.36
CA ARG A 34 1.67 4.78 12.35
C ARG A 34 1.54 4.10 13.71
N PHE A 35 0.31 3.86 14.16
CA PHE A 35 0.07 3.17 15.42
C PHE A 35 0.69 1.76 15.44
N ILE A 36 0.50 0.97 14.38
CA ILE A 36 1.09 -0.38 14.27
C ILE A 36 2.62 -0.32 14.27
N GLN A 37 3.21 0.65 13.55
CA GLN A 37 4.64 0.87 13.49
C GLN A 37 5.23 1.18 14.87
N ASP A 38 4.54 2.01 15.66
CA ASP A 38 5.02 2.46 16.97
C ASP A 38 4.83 1.42 18.08
N HIS A 39 3.81 0.55 17.97
CA HIS A 39 3.36 -0.31 19.08
C HIS A 39 3.60 -1.80 18.86
N THR A 40 4.09 -2.21 17.69
CA THR A 40 4.31 -3.62 17.37
C THR A 40 5.64 -3.83 16.66
N SER A 41 6.11 -5.07 16.62
CA SER A 41 7.26 -5.46 15.79
C SER A 41 6.87 -5.86 14.36
N ILE A 42 5.61 -5.69 13.98
CA ILE A 42 5.13 -6.06 12.64
C ILE A 42 5.62 -4.98 11.66
N PRO A 43 6.40 -5.34 10.62
CA PRO A 43 6.87 -4.36 9.66
C PRO A 43 5.71 -3.85 8.83
N VAL A 44 5.53 -2.53 8.80
CA VAL A 44 4.58 -1.83 7.93
C VAL A 44 5.33 -0.77 7.11
N PRO A 45 4.89 -0.48 5.86
CA PRO A 45 5.54 0.54 5.05
C PRO A 45 5.54 1.92 5.71
N SER A 46 6.65 2.63 5.60
CA SER A 46 6.72 4.03 6.05
C SER A 46 5.86 4.93 5.17
N ILE A 47 5.18 5.92 5.76
CA ILE A 47 4.36 6.89 5.02
C ILE A 47 5.23 8.10 4.69
N PHE A 48 5.48 8.34 3.40
CA PHE A 48 6.19 9.53 2.94
C PHE A 48 5.28 10.75 2.93
N HIS A 49 4.06 10.60 2.41
CA HIS A 49 3.09 11.68 2.32
C HIS A 49 1.66 11.15 2.18
N TRP A 50 0.66 11.95 2.49
CA TRP A 50 -0.75 11.69 2.21
C TRP A 50 -1.46 13.03 2.11
N GLY A 51 -2.53 13.10 1.30
CA GLY A 51 -3.14 14.38 0.98
C GLY A 51 -4.59 14.31 0.53
N THR A 52 -5.16 15.49 0.38
CA THR A 52 -6.54 15.71 -0.02
C THR A 52 -6.74 15.68 -1.53
N LYS A 53 -7.97 15.92 -1.99
CA LYS A 53 -8.28 16.00 -3.42
C LYS A 53 -7.65 17.23 -4.06
N GLU A 54 -7.55 18.33 -3.32
CA GLU A 54 -7.03 19.62 -3.77
C GLU A 54 -5.52 19.55 -4.02
N GLU A 55 -4.81 18.75 -3.23
CA GLU A 55 -3.37 18.52 -3.36
C GLU A 55 -3.02 17.54 -4.49
N SER A 56 -4.02 16.83 -5.01
CA SER A 56 -3.85 15.77 -6.00
C SER A 56 -4.15 16.28 -7.41
N PRO A 57 -3.22 16.13 -8.37
CA PRO A 57 -3.45 16.52 -9.77
C PRO A 57 -4.66 15.86 -10.42
N ILE A 58 -5.12 14.73 -9.86
CA ILE A 58 -6.24 13.94 -10.36
C ILE A 58 -7.50 14.07 -9.49
N GLY A 59 -7.51 14.95 -8.49
CA GLY A 59 -8.69 15.22 -7.66
C GLY A 59 -9.09 14.07 -6.73
N LEU A 60 -8.14 13.20 -6.35
CA LEU A 60 -8.37 12.05 -5.47
C LEU A 60 -7.49 12.14 -4.22
N PHE A 61 -8.05 11.79 -3.06
CA PHE A 61 -7.25 11.54 -1.85
C PHE A 61 -6.22 10.44 -2.11
N PHE A 62 -5.05 10.53 -1.48
CA PHE A 62 -3.96 9.59 -1.74
C PHE A 62 -3.06 9.37 -0.53
N ILE A 63 -2.30 8.27 -0.57
CA ILE A 63 -1.20 7.96 0.35
C ILE A 63 0.00 7.55 -0.50
N ILE A 64 1.15 8.17 -0.25
CA ILE A 64 2.46 7.82 -0.79
C ILE A 64 3.24 7.13 0.33
N LEU A 65 3.67 5.91 0.06
CA LEU A 65 4.33 5.05 1.02
C LEU A 65 5.55 4.37 0.41
N GLU A 66 6.40 3.88 1.29
CA GLU A 66 7.53 3.02 0.97
C GLU A 66 7.10 1.79 0.18
N TYR A 67 7.86 1.43 -0.84
CA TYR A 67 7.75 0.12 -1.48
C TYR A 67 8.61 -0.88 -0.71
N ILE A 68 7.98 -1.92 -0.16
CA ILE A 68 8.71 -3.03 0.47
C ILE A 68 9.07 -4.04 -0.62
N GLU A 69 10.38 -4.23 -0.82
CA GLU A 69 10.91 -5.27 -1.71
C GLU A 69 10.56 -6.66 -1.16
N HIS A 70 9.90 -7.47 -1.98
CA HIS A 70 9.47 -8.82 -1.62
C HIS A 70 9.58 -9.73 -2.84
N GLU A 71 9.85 -11.01 -2.60
CA GLU A 71 9.96 -12.03 -3.67
C GLU A 71 8.58 -12.43 -4.22
N MET A 72 7.60 -12.57 -3.33
CA MET A 72 6.23 -12.95 -3.67
C MET A 72 5.25 -12.45 -2.61
N ASP A 73 3.98 -12.31 -3.00
CA ASP A 73 2.91 -12.03 -2.05
C ASP A 73 2.35 -13.32 -1.43
N LEU A 74 1.52 -13.17 -0.40
CA LEU A 74 0.92 -14.31 0.29
C LEU A 74 0.01 -15.14 -0.62
N SER A 75 -0.68 -14.52 -1.58
CA SER A 75 -1.53 -15.25 -2.52
C SER A 75 -0.68 -16.14 -3.43
N ASP A 76 0.44 -15.62 -3.96
CA ASP A 76 1.38 -16.42 -4.74
C ASP A 76 1.95 -17.57 -3.90
N ALA A 77 2.39 -17.30 -2.67
CA ALA A 77 2.93 -18.30 -1.76
C ALA A 77 1.93 -19.44 -1.48
N LEU A 78 0.66 -19.10 -1.23
CA LEU A 78 -0.39 -20.09 -0.99
C LEU A 78 -0.76 -20.89 -2.24
N ASN A 79 -0.50 -20.36 -3.44
CA ASN A 79 -0.81 -21.00 -4.71
C ASN A 79 0.35 -21.85 -5.30
N ILE A 80 1.53 -21.88 -4.68
CA ILE A 80 2.71 -22.62 -5.17
C ILE A 80 2.35 -24.09 -5.46
N HIS A 81 1.66 -24.76 -4.55
CA HIS A 81 1.30 -26.18 -4.68
C HIS A 81 0.21 -26.45 -5.73
N ARG A 82 -0.63 -25.46 -6.03
CA ARG A 82 -1.70 -25.57 -7.03
C ARG A 82 -1.16 -25.45 -8.47
N ARG A 83 0.02 -24.85 -8.66
CA ARG A 83 0.68 -24.72 -9.97
C ARG A 83 1.50 -25.95 -10.37
N GLY A 84 1.95 -26.78 -9.42
CA GLY A 84 2.80 -27.95 -9.67
C GLY A 84 2.07 -29.24 -10.07
N SER A 85 0.73 -29.27 -10.05
CA SER A 85 -0.08 -30.46 -10.35
C SER A 85 -0.49 -30.60 -11.83
N GLY A 86 0.06 -29.78 -12.72
CA GLY A 86 -0.21 -29.81 -14.17
C GLY A 86 0.84 -30.51 -15.04
N GLU A 87 1.94 -31.01 -14.46
CA GLU A 87 3.00 -31.72 -15.19
C GLU A 87 3.18 -33.15 -14.66
N ARG A 88 2.23 -34.05 -14.96
CA ARG A 88 2.44 -35.51 -15.05
C ARG A 88 1.44 -36.13 -16.02
#